data_AF-A0A8C9X5Z8-F1
#
_entry.id   AF-A0A8C9X5Z8-F1
#
_cell.length_a   1.000
_cell.length_b   1.000
_cell.length_c   1.000
_cell.angle_alpha   90.00
_cell.angle_beta   90.00
_cell.angle_gamma   90.00
#
_symmetry.space_group_name_H-M   'P 1'
#
loop_
_entity.id
_entity.type
_entity.pdbx_description
1 polymer ?
#
loop_
_entity_poly.entity_id
_entity_poly.type
_entity_poly.pdbx_seq_one_letter_code
_entity_poly.pdbx_strand_id
1 'polypeptide(L)'
;NHQLKICSTWGNYHFRTFDSDFFQLPSTCNYLLASQCKGSYDSFNIQLKRQEMNGVTTIANVTMKLEGVVVELANTSIKVNDKLVTIPFSQVGISIERTISYVKIEAKLGLVVMWNEKDALWVELDAKFKNQTCGLCGDFNGIQVYDEFIKTGESVTLEYYGEAWKVNGPTEACEEISSPVAKTCASEVRGNGSADPHKNLCANLLSGPALLSCQNLVATDSFMRACVKDLCRCKNSTSCLCSTISEYSRQCAHAGGKPQQWQTAQLCAKTCPFNMEHKECSSPCTDTCSNQKRSHVCEDHCVDGCFCPNGTVFDDITQSGCVAVDSCSCLHHGKPYKPGESYSRACRNCTCTQGQWRCKDMDCPGVCSVLGGSHISTYDGKTYTFHGDCSYVLSKVSVLGDLSTCKRSDKSTCLTAVTLLLPKYMVQLQYIMVLS
;
A
#
# COMPACT_ATOMS: atom_id res chain seq x y z
N ASN A 1 14.68 -2.65 -15.68
CA ASN A 1 13.68 -3.64 -16.17
C ASN A 1 13.86 -4.96 -15.45
N HIS A 2 13.30 -5.06 -14.25
CA HIS A 2 13.15 -6.34 -13.56
C HIS A 2 12.02 -7.10 -14.26
N GLN A 3 12.33 -8.21 -14.93
CA GLN A 3 11.29 -9.10 -15.47
C GLN A 3 10.72 -9.91 -14.31
N LEU A 4 9.84 -9.28 -13.53
CA LEU A 4 9.11 -9.96 -12.45
C LEU A 4 8.15 -10.98 -13.07
N LYS A 5 8.04 -12.14 -12.41
CA LYS A 5 7.10 -13.19 -12.80
C LYS A 5 5.99 -13.27 -11.78
N ILE A 6 4.78 -13.53 -12.28
CA ILE A 6 3.56 -13.49 -11.47
C ILE A 6 3.02 -14.90 -11.27
N CYS A 7 2.78 -15.25 -10.02
CA CYS A 7 1.85 -16.28 -9.62
C CYS A 7 0.58 -15.62 -9.08
N SER A 8 -0.60 -16.12 -9.43
CA SER A 8 -1.86 -15.54 -8.94
C SER A 8 -2.90 -16.60 -8.58
N THR A 9 -3.83 -16.20 -7.72
CA THR A 9 -5.01 -16.98 -7.37
C THR A 9 -6.20 -16.04 -7.28
N TRP A 10 -7.38 -16.49 -7.74
CA TRP A 10 -8.58 -15.66 -7.81
C TRP A 10 -9.85 -16.49 -7.72
N GLY A 11 -10.97 -15.81 -7.40
CA GLY A 11 -12.31 -16.37 -7.51
C GLY A 11 -12.48 -17.75 -6.87
N ASN A 12 -13.10 -18.64 -7.63
CA ASN A 12 -13.47 -19.99 -7.21
C ASN A 12 -12.28 -20.96 -7.27
N TYR A 13 -11.28 -20.73 -6.42
CA TYR A 13 -10.10 -21.58 -6.24
C TYR A 13 -9.23 -21.76 -7.50
N HIS A 14 -9.19 -20.77 -8.39
CA HIS A 14 -8.26 -20.80 -9.53
C HIS A 14 -6.87 -20.39 -9.09
N PHE A 15 -5.88 -20.99 -9.73
CA PHE A 15 -4.46 -20.69 -9.56
C PHE A 15 -3.80 -20.60 -10.92
N ARG A 16 -2.78 -19.74 -10.99
CA ARG A 16 -1.83 -19.64 -12.10
C ARG A 16 -0.42 -19.62 -11.54
N THR A 17 0.43 -20.54 -11.98
CA THR A 17 1.83 -20.65 -11.55
C THR A 17 2.72 -19.56 -12.16
N PHE A 18 3.97 -19.45 -11.70
CA PHE A 18 4.96 -18.54 -12.30
C PHE A 18 5.25 -18.86 -13.78
N ASP A 19 5.07 -20.12 -14.16
CA ASP A 19 5.28 -20.64 -15.53
C ASP A 19 3.98 -20.69 -16.35
N SER A 20 2.92 -20.07 -15.82
CA SER A 20 1.62 -19.82 -16.48
C SER A 20 0.70 -21.03 -16.63
N ASP A 21 0.86 -22.05 -15.78
CA ASP A 21 -0.04 -23.20 -15.73
C ASP A 21 -1.25 -22.95 -14.84
N PHE A 22 -2.41 -23.38 -15.30
CA PHE A 22 -3.72 -23.06 -14.69
C PHE A 22 -4.33 -24.32 -14.08
N PHE A 23 -4.76 -24.21 -12.83
CA PHE A 23 -5.50 -25.28 -12.16
C PHE A 23 -6.53 -24.73 -11.19
N GLN A 24 -7.44 -25.61 -10.73
CA GLN A 24 -8.48 -25.26 -9.78
C GLN A 24 -8.44 -26.23 -8.60
N LEU A 25 -8.06 -25.77 -7.42
CA LEU A 25 -7.89 -26.60 -6.22
C LEU A 25 -8.96 -26.24 -5.17
N PRO A 26 -10.18 -26.83 -5.22
CA PRO A 26 -11.30 -26.49 -4.35
C PRO A 26 -11.10 -27.02 -2.93
N SER A 27 -10.38 -26.27 -2.12
CA SER A 27 -10.04 -26.66 -0.75
C SER A 27 -9.90 -25.45 0.17
N THR A 28 -10.41 -25.60 1.39
CA THR A 28 -10.33 -24.59 2.47
C THR A 28 -9.10 -24.78 3.37
N CYS A 29 -8.23 -25.74 3.06
CA CYS A 29 -7.00 -25.98 3.80
C CYS A 29 -6.02 -24.80 3.66
N ASN A 30 -5.09 -24.72 4.61
CA ASN A 30 -3.94 -23.84 4.48
C ASN A 30 -2.91 -24.48 3.54
N TYR A 31 -2.44 -23.71 2.57
CA TYR A 31 -1.48 -24.19 1.57
C TYR A 31 -0.24 -23.30 1.53
N LEU A 32 0.90 -23.93 1.24
CA LEU A 32 2.10 -23.25 0.82
C LEU A 32 1.90 -22.73 -0.61
N LEU A 33 1.69 -21.42 -0.74
CA LEU A 33 1.51 -20.77 -2.03
C LEU A 33 2.86 -20.69 -2.77
N ALA A 34 3.87 -20.09 -2.13
CA ALA A 34 5.21 -19.96 -2.68
C ALA A 34 6.26 -19.87 -1.57
N SER A 35 7.40 -20.53 -1.75
CA SER A 35 8.57 -20.39 -0.87
C SER A 35 9.87 -20.62 -1.65
N GLN A 36 10.99 -20.16 -1.13
CA GLN A 36 12.31 -20.50 -1.64
C GLN A 36 12.78 -21.81 -0.99
N CYS A 37 12.84 -22.91 -1.75
CA CYS A 37 13.21 -24.24 -1.23
C CYS A 37 14.63 -24.70 -1.61
N LYS A 38 15.28 -24.08 -2.61
CA LYS A 38 16.60 -24.53 -3.10
C LYS A 38 17.75 -23.59 -2.71
N GLY A 39 17.52 -22.69 -1.76
CA GLY A 39 18.53 -21.78 -1.20
C GLY A 39 19.26 -22.38 0.00
N SER A 40 20.33 -21.71 0.45
CA SER A 40 20.99 -22.06 1.73
C SER A 40 20.18 -21.66 2.96
N TYR A 41 19.20 -20.77 2.78
CA TYR A 41 18.25 -20.32 3.78
C TYR A 41 16.91 -20.02 3.08
N ASP A 42 15.80 -20.23 3.79
CA ASP A 42 14.46 -19.92 3.28
C ASP A 42 14.21 -18.40 3.44
N SER A 43 14.50 -17.62 2.39
CA SER A 43 14.35 -16.16 2.46
C SER A 43 12.90 -15.71 2.53
N PHE A 44 11.98 -16.52 1.98
CA PHE A 44 10.55 -16.27 2.06
C PHE A 44 9.70 -17.54 2.11
N ASN A 45 8.53 -17.43 2.74
CA ASN A 45 7.47 -18.45 2.77
C ASN A 45 6.12 -17.74 2.78
N ILE A 46 5.23 -18.06 1.84
CA ILE A 46 3.91 -17.46 1.68
C ILE A 46 2.88 -18.58 1.77
N GLN A 47 1.95 -18.44 2.71
CA GLN A 47 0.85 -19.36 2.94
C GLN A 47 -0.48 -18.66 2.77
N LEU A 48 -1.46 -19.42 2.31
CA LEU A 48 -2.79 -18.94 1.98
C LEU A 48 -3.83 -19.93 2.50
N LYS A 49 -4.83 -19.41 3.21
CA LYS A 49 -6.03 -20.16 3.57
C LYS A 49 -7.27 -19.54 2.94
N ARG A 50 -8.06 -20.38 2.26
CA ARG A 50 -9.35 -19.98 1.68
C ARG A 50 -10.51 -20.32 2.62
N GLN A 51 -11.63 -19.62 2.44
CA GLN A 51 -12.89 -19.88 3.13
C GLN A 51 -14.08 -19.60 2.21
N GLU A 52 -15.24 -20.15 2.56
CA GLU A 52 -16.51 -19.79 1.94
C GLU A 52 -17.37 -18.99 2.89
N MET A 53 -17.78 -17.80 2.47
CA MET A 53 -18.72 -16.95 3.20
C MET A 53 -19.95 -16.74 2.33
N ASN A 54 -21.11 -17.23 2.79
CA ASN A 54 -22.38 -17.11 2.06
C ASN A 54 -22.32 -17.67 0.62
N GLY A 55 -21.58 -18.76 0.40
CA GLY A 55 -21.39 -19.37 -0.92
C GLY A 55 -20.43 -18.62 -1.84
N VAL A 56 -19.69 -17.62 -1.33
CA VAL A 56 -18.63 -16.91 -2.05
C VAL A 56 -17.27 -17.33 -1.50
N THR A 57 -16.39 -17.81 -2.38
CA THR A 57 -15.02 -18.14 -2.03
C THR A 57 -14.20 -16.87 -1.80
N THR A 58 -13.54 -16.77 -0.65
CA THR A 58 -12.66 -15.67 -0.28
C THR A 58 -11.36 -16.21 0.34
N ILE A 59 -10.40 -15.33 0.56
CA ILE A 59 -9.18 -15.60 1.29
C ILE A 59 -9.42 -15.25 2.76
N ALA A 60 -9.28 -16.23 3.64
CA ALA A 60 -9.47 -16.05 5.08
C ALA A 60 -8.28 -15.31 5.70
N ASN A 61 -7.08 -15.79 5.37
CA ASN A 61 -5.85 -15.19 5.81
C ASN A 61 -4.69 -15.49 4.84
N VAL A 62 -3.67 -14.65 4.94
CA VAL A 62 -2.39 -14.78 4.26
C VAL A 62 -1.31 -14.64 5.31
N THR A 63 -0.41 -15.63 5.39
CA THR A 63 0.72 -15.61 6.32
C THR A 63 2.01 -15.62 5.53
N MET A 64 2.92 -14.72 5.85
CA MET A 64 4.19 -14.58 5.16
C MET A 64 5.33 -14.52 6.16
N LYS A 65 6.39 -15.29 5.90
CA LYS A 65 7.70 -15.10 6.53
C LYS A 65 8.63 -14.49 5.49
N LEU A 66 9.14 -13.30 5.75
CA LEU A 66 9.99 -12.54 4.82
C LEU A 66 11.28 -12.14 5.56
N GLU A 67 12.42 -12.73 5.22
CA GLU A 67 13.72 -12.51 5.89
C GLU A 67 13.62 -12.61 7.43
N GLY A 68 12.81 -13.57 7.91
CA GLY A 68 12.59 -13.81 9.34
C GLY A 68 11.48 -12.99 10.00
N VAL A 69 10.92 -11.99 9.33
CA VAL A 69 9.75 -11.23 9.81
C VAL A 69 8.47 -11.97 9.42
N VAL A 70 7.55 -12.16 10.37
CA VAL A 70 6.26 -12.78 10.13
C VAL A 70 5.20 -11.70 9.94
N VAL A 71 4.50 -11.72 8.81
CA VAL A 71 3.38 -10.85 8.47
C VAL A 71 2.13 -11.69 8.33
N GLU A 72 1.09 -11.36 9.09
CA GLU A 72 -0.22 -12.01 9.02
C GLU A 72 -1.28 -11.00 8.60
N LEU A 73 -2.09 -11.37 7.62
CA LEU A 73 -3.25 -10.61 7.19
C LEU A 73 -4.50 -11.45 7.36
N ALA A 74 -5.44 -10.96 8.16
CA ALA A 74 -6.71 -11.62 8.42
C ALA A 74 -7.76 -10.59 8.83
N ASN A 75 -9.00 -10.71 8.34
CA ASN A 75 -10.13 -9.86 8.74
C ASN A 75 -9.79 -8.35 8.77
N THR A 76 -9.14 -7.82 7.74
CA THR A 76 -8.63 -6.43 7.62
C THR A 76 -7.54 -6.01 8.63
N SER A 77 -7.21 -6.88 9.59
CA SER A 77 -6.10 -6.68 10.52
C SER A 77 -4.78 -7.13 9.89
N ILE A 78 -3.72 -6.38 10.18
CA ILE A 78 -2.36 -6.71 9.76
C ILE A 78 -1.51 -6.79 11.01
N LYS A 79 -0.85 -7.93 11.21
CA LYS A 79 0.10 -8.14 12.29
C LYS A 79 1.50 -8.35 11.72
N VAL A 80 2.48 -7.83 12.45
CA VAL A 80 3.90 -8.05 12.18
C VAL A 80 4.55 -8.56 13.46
N ASN A 81 5.10 -9.78 13.43
CA ASN A 81 5.64 -10.49 14.58
C ASN A 81 4.66 -10.49 15.77
N ASP A 82 3.44 -10.99 15.52
CA ASP A 82 2.31 -11.07 16.47
C ASP A 82 1.76 -9.74 17.00
N LYS A 83 2.29 -8.60 16.56
CA LYS A 83 1.83 -7.27 16.97
C LYS A 83 0.98 -6.63 15.89
N LEU A 84 -0.19 -6.13 16.28
CA LEU A 84 -1.03 -5.33 15.39
C LEU A 84 -0.29 -4.05 14.98
N VAL A 85 -0.28 -3.74 13.68
CA VAL A 85 0.37 -2.54 13.14
C VAL A 85 -0.63 -1.62 12.47
N THR A 86 -0.30 -0.32 12.45
CA THR A 86 -1.02 0.70 11.68
C THR A 86 -0.33 0.90 10.33
N ILE A 87 -1.11 1.07 9.27
CA ILE A 87 -0.62 1.31 7.90
C ILE A 87 -0.60 2.82 7.61
N PRO A 88 0.41 3.35 6.90
CA PRO A 88 1.56 2.65 6.31
C PRO A 88 2.55 2.13 7.36
N PHE A 89 3.12 0.96 7.10
CA PHE A 89 4.12 0.32 7.98
C PHE A 89 5.41 0.08 7.21
N SER A 90 6.55 0.39 7.83
CA SER A 90 7.86 0.07 7.26
C SER A 90 8.85 -0.35 8.35
N GLN A 91 9.45 -1.52 8.19
CA GLN A 91 10.47 -2.04 9.11
C GLN A 91 11.38 -3.03 8.36
N VAL A 92 12.70 -2.92 8.57
CA VAL A 92 13.71 -3.92 8.18
C VAL A 92 13.44 -4.54 6.79
N GLY A 93 13.40 -3.69 5.77
CA GLY A 93 13.27 -4.14 4.38
C GLY A 93 11.88 -4.62 3.96
N ILE A 94 10.86 -4.46 4.80
CA ILE A 94 9.45 -4.68 4.48
C ILE A 94 8.72 -3.35 4.53
N SER A 95 7.92 -3.09 3.50
CA SER A 95 6.94 -2.00 3.44
C SER A 95 5.55 -2.58 3.26
N ILE A 96 4.58 -2.05 3.99
CA ILE A 96 3.17 -2.42 3.87
C ILE A 96 2.37 -1.15 3.67
N GLU A 97 1.67 -1.08 2.54
CA GLU A 97 0.80 0.03 2.17
C GLU A 97 -0.61 -0.50 1.86
N ARG A 98 -1.62 0.32 2.15
CA ARG A 98 -3.01 0.02 1.82
C ARG A 98 -3.53 1.13 0.93
N THR A 99 -3.98 0.74 -0.25
CA THR A 99 -4.78 1.59 -1.15
C THR A 99 -6.26 1.29 -0.89
N ILE A 100 -7.15 1.95 -1.63
CA ILE A 100 -8.60 1.73 -1.50
C ILE A 100 -9.02 0.34 -1.95
N SER A 101 -8.25 -0.29 -2.83
CA SER A 101 -8.60 -1.59 -3.44
C SER A 101 -7.66 -2.72 -3.04
N TYR A 102 -6.47 -2.42 -2.52
CA TYR A 102 -5.42 -3.41 -2.29
C TYR A 102 -4.61 -3.15 -1.03
N VAL A 103 -4.12 -4.23 -0.42
CA VAL A 103 -2.95 -4.20 0.46
C VAL A 103 -1.74 -4.65 -0.35
N LYS A 104 -0.71 -3.78 -0.40
CA LYS A 104 0.60 -4.04 -1.02
C LYS A 104 1.62 -4.34 0.08
N ILE A 105 2.34 -5.43 -0.09
CA ILE A 105 3.48 -5.79 0.77
C ILE A 105 4.69 -5.93 -0.13
N GLU A 106 5.70 -5.13 0.14
CA GLU A 106 6.92 -5.08 -0.64
C GLU A 106 8.10 -5.43 0.25
N ALA A 107 8.87 -6.43 -0.18
CA ALA A 107 10.10 -6.85 0.48
C ALA A 107 11.30 -6.52 -0.41
N LYS A 108 12.34 -5.93 0.19
CA LYS A 108 13.61 -5.57 -0.47
C LYS A 108 14.32 -6.75 -1.12
N LEU A 109 13.93 -7.98 -0.77
CA LEU A 109 14.39 -9.19 -1.44
C LEU A 109 13.83 -9.34 -2.88
N GLY A 110 13.05 -8.39 -3.40
CA GLY A 110 12.52 -8.43 -4.77
C GLY A 110 11.24 -9.27 -4.85
N LEU A 111 10.36 -9.08 -3.86
CA LEU A 111 9.09 -9.78 -3.74
C LEU A 111 7.99 -8.77 -3.42
N VAL A 112 6.91 -8.81 -4.19
CA VAL A 112 5.71 -7.99 -3.97
C VAL A 112 4.50 -8.91 -3.84
N VAL A 113 3.71 -8.73 -2.79
CA VAL A 113 2.40 -9.39 -2.63
C VAL A 113 1.32 -8.34 -2.66
N MET A 114 0.28 -8.63 -3.42
CA MET A 114 -0.89 -7.77 -3.57
C MET A 114 -2.15 -8.58 -3.33
N TRP A 115 -3.03 -8.06 -2.46
CA TRP A 115 -4.29 -8.72 -2.09
C TRP A 115 -5.44 -7.73 -2.08
N ASN A 116 -6.56 -8.08 -2.74
CA ASN A 116 -7.76 -7.24 -2.77
C ASN A 116 -8.63 -7.33 -1.50
N GLU A 117 -8.11 -7.95 -0.43
CA GLU A 117 -8.84 -8.27 0.82
C GLU A 117 -10.11 -9.12 0.59
N LYS A 118 -10.21 -9.79 -0.56
CA LYS A 118 -11.31 -10.68 -0.96
C LYS A 118 -10.75 -12.00 -1.47
N ASP A 119 -10.84 -12.25 -2.76
CA ASP A 119 -10.63 -13.54 -3.42
C ASP A 119 -9.37 -13.59 -4.29
N ALA A 120 -8.74 -12.45 -4.57
CA ALA A 120 -7.69 -12.30 -5.54
C ALA A 120 -6.36 -11.85 -4.89
N LEU A 121 -5.34 -12.69 -5.03
CA LEU A 121 -3.99 -12.45 -4.54
C LEU A 121 -2.97 -12.80 -5.62
N TRP A 122 -1.88 -12.04 -5.69
CA TRP A 122 -0.75 -12.39 -6.54
C TRP A 122 0.58 -12.08 -5.86
N VAL A 123 1.59 -12.80 -6.32
CA VAL A 123 2.97 -12.68 -5.90
C VAL A 123 3.80 -12.37 -7.14
N GLU A 124 4.52 -11.26 -7.09
CA GLU A 124 5.53 -10.88 -8.08
C GLU A 124 6.91 -11.18 -7.51
N LEU A 125 7.73 -11.86 -8.30
CA LEU A 125 9.02 -12.35 -7.83
C LEU A 125 10.13 -12.03 -8.83
N ASP A 126 11.26 -11.56 -8.29
CA ASP A 126 12.44 -11.22 -9.07
C ASP A 126 13.04 -12.45 -9.76
N ALA A 127 13.58 -12.26 -10.97
CA ALA A 127 14.13 -13.35 -11.79
C ALA A 127 15.28 -14.12 -11.12
N LYS A 128 15.90 -13.56 -10.07
CA LYS A 128 16.94 -14.24 -9.28
C LYS A 128 16.43 -15.48 -8.54
N PHE A 129 15.12 -15.63 -8.33
CA PHE A 129 14.52 -16.80 -7.70
C PHE A 129 14.18 -17.92 -8.69
N LYS A 130 14.52 -17.76 -9.98
CA LYS A 130 14.33 -18.79 -11.00
C LYS A 130 14.93 -20.13 -10.54
N ASN A 131 14.19 -21.22 -10.73
CA ASN A 131 14.50 -22.59 -10.31
C ASN A 131 14.58 -22.81 -8.79
N GLN A 132 14.32 -21.82 -7.95
CA GLN A 132 14.51 -21.93 -6.50
C GLN A 132 13.20 -22.05 -5.72
N THR A 133 12.05 -21.88 -6.39
CA THR A 133 10.75 -21.86 -5.72
C THR A 133 10.15 -23.24 -5.57
N CYS A 134 9.14 -23.30 -4.72
CA CYS A 134 8.31 -24.46 -4.42
C CYS A 134 6.96 -23.95 -3.88
N GLY A 135 5.97 -24.84 -3.78
CA GLY A 135 4.59 -24.49 -3.42
C GLY A 135 3.65 -24.56 -4.62
N LEU A 136 2.39 -24.17 -4.42
CA LEU A 136 1.37 -24.18 -5.46
C LEU A 136 1.74 -23.33 -6.69
N CYS A 137 2.57 -22.30 -6.53
CA CYS A 137 3.07 -21.44 -7.61
C CYS A 137 4.16 -22.06 -8.49
N GLY A 138 4.59 -23.29 -8.20
CA GLY A 138 5.57 -24.01 -9.02
C GLY A 138 7.02 -23.69 -8.72
N ASP A 139 7.91 -24.21 -9.56
CA ASP A 139 9.38 -24.16 -9.36
C ASP A 139 10.06 -22.98 -10.08
N PHE A 140 9.28 -22.21 -10.86
CA PHE A 140 9.71 -21.02 -11.56
C PHE A 140 10.91 -21.29 -12.48
N ASN A 141 10.81 -22.31 -13.33
CA ASN A 141 11.89 -22.73 -14.24
C ASN A 141 11.76 -22.14 -15.66
N GLY A 142 10.60 -21.55 -15.99
CA GLY A 142 10.31 -20.95 -17.29
C GLY A 142 9.86 -21.92 -18.38
N ILE A 143 9.56 -23.18 -18.04
CA ILE A 143 9.24 -24.25 -18.98
C ILE A 143 7.83 -24.80 -18.73
N GLN A 144 6.87 -24.25 -19.46
CA GLN A 144 5.46 -24.69 -19.40
C GLN A 144 5.25 -26.15 -19.87
N VAL A 145 6.18 -26.71 -20.65
CA VAL A 145 6.07 -28.06 -21.23
C VAL A 145 6.36 -29.16 -20.19
N TYR A 146 7.17 -28.85 -19.16
CA TYR A 146 7.37 -29.70 -17.99
C TYR A 146 6.51 -29.15 -16.87
N ASP A 147 5.21 -29.20 -17.12
CA ASP A 147 4.13 -28.85 -16.21
C ASP A 147 4.48 -29.26 -14.76
N GLU A 148 4.18 -28.42 -13.77
CA GLU A 148 4.41 -28.74 -12.35
C GLU A 148 3.69 -30.04 -11.91
N PHE A 149 2.76 -30.51 -12.74
CA PHE A 149 2.13 -31.81 -12.67
C PHE A 149 2.96 -32.94 -13.30
N ILE A 150 4.27 -32.80 -13.56
CA ILE A 150 5.14 -33.89 -14.03
C ILE A 150 6.27 -34.13 -13.01
N LYS A 151 6.26 -35.30 -12.38
CA LYS A 151 7.30 -35.74 -11.43
C LYS A 151 7.93 -37.02 -11.93
N THR A 152 9.26 -37.04 -12.02
CA THR A 152 10.04 -38.22 -12.49
C THR A 152 9.59 -38.79 -13.84
N GLY A 153 9.06 -37.94 -14.73
CA GLY A 153 8.57 -38.34 -16.05
C GLY A 153 7.11 -38.82 -16.09
N GLU A 154 6.40 -38.83 -14.95
CA GLU A 154 4.99 -39.20 -14.86
C GLU A 154 4.11 -38.00 -14.52
N SER A 155 2.92 -37.94 -15.12
CA SER A 155 1.92 -36.93 -14.77
C SER A 155 1.32 -37.24 -13.40
N VAL A 156 1.22 -36.20 -12.57
CA VAL A 156 0.75 -36.21 -11.20
C VAL A 156 -0.67 -35.64 -11.18
N THR A 157 -1.56 -36.24 -10.40
CA THR A 157 -2.93 -35.73 -10.27
C THR A 157 -2.95 -34.41 -9.48
N LEU A 158 -3.94 -33.57 -9.76
CA LEU A 158 -4.09 -32.29 -9.05
C LEU A 158 -4.31 -32.49 -7.54
N GLU A 159 -4.99 -33.56 -7.16
CA GLU A 159 -5.20 -33.94 -5.76
C GLU A 159 -3.86 -34.24 -5.07
N TYR A 160 -2.98 -35.00 -5.73
CA TYR A 160 -1.65 -35.27 -5.19
C TYR A 160 -0.80 -34.00 -5.13
N TYR A 161 -0.86 -33.15 -6.17
CA TYR A 161 -0.11 -31.89 -6.18
C TYR A 161 -0.57 -30.96 -5.05
N GLY A 162 -1.89 -30.84 -4.83
CA GLY A 162 -2.44 -30.09 -3.72
C GLY A 162 -1.99 -30.64 -2.36
N GLU A 163 -2.09 -31.95 -2.15
CA GLU A 163 -1.70 -32.59 -0.89
C GLU A 163 -0.21 -32.41 -0.57
N ALA A 164 0.67 -32.39 -1.59
CA ALA A 164 2.10 -32.14 -1.42
C ALA A 164 2.44 -30.76 -0.83
N TRP A 165 1.55 -29.78 -1.00
CA TRP A 165 1.75 -28.39 -0.55
C TRP A 165 0.82 -27.97 0.59
N LYS A 166 0.05 -28.92 1.14
CA LYS A 166 -0.82 -28.70 2.28
C LYS A 166 0.02 -28.49 3.54
N VAL A 167 -0.27 -27.43 4.28
CA VAL A 167 0.40 -27.13 5.55
C VAL A 167 -0.53 -27.59 6.67
N ASN A 168 -0.26 -28.77 7.23
CA ASN A 168 -1.08 -29.32 8.30
C ASN A 168 -0.77 -28.61 9.63
N GLY A 169 -1.72 -27.79 10.11
CA GLY A 169 -1.73 -27.39 11.52
C GLY A 169 -2.13 -28.58 12.42
N PRO A 170 -1.56 -28.73 13.63
CA PRO A 170 -1.87 -29.83 14.54
C PRO A 170 -3.35 -29.89 15.00
N THR A 171 -4.12 -28.83 14.77
CA THR A 171 -5.55 -28.72 15.12
C THR A 171 -6.43 -28.33 13.93
N GLU A 172 -5.89 -28.33 12.70
CA GLU A 172 -6.63 -27.89 11.52
C GLU A 172 -7.45 -29.03 10.94
N ALA A 173 -8.78 -28.97 11.15
CA ALA A 173 -9.72 -29.69 10.32
C ALA A 173 -10.08 -28.79 9.13
N CYS A 174 -9.76 -29.23 7.91
CA CYS A 174 -10.20 -28.57 6.69
C CYS A 174 -11.00 -29.57 5.84
N GLU A 175 -12.02 -29.07 5.17
CA GLU A 175 -12.87 -29.87 4.30
C GLU A 175 -12.35 -29.75 2.87
N GLU A 176 -11.94 -30.88 2.30
CA GLU A 176 -11.84 -30.99 0.85
C GLU A 176 -13.25 -30.92 0.28
N ILE A 177 -13.49 -29.93 -0.56
CA ILE A 177 -14.81 -29.78 -1.19
C ILE A 177 -14.83 -30.79 -2.32
N SER A 178 -15.24 -32.03 -1.98
CA SER A 178 -15.36 -33.15 -2.92
C SER A 178 -16.15 -32.67 -4.13
N SER A 179 -15.52 -32.56 -5.30
CA SER A 179 -16.12 -31.93 -6.48
C SER A 179 -17.34 -32.73 -6.96
N PRO A 180 -18.59 -32.33 -6.67
CA PRO A 180 -19.75 -32.99 -7.25
C PRO A 180 -19.95 -32.52 -8.70
N VAL A 181 -19.25 -31.44 -9.11
CA VAL A 181 -19.52 -30.63 -10.30
C VAL A 181 -18.66 -30.99 -11.51
N ALA A 182 -17.64 -31.84 -11.37
CA ALA A 182 -16.94 -32.39 -12.54
C ALA A 182 -17.90 -33.09 -13.52
N LYS A 183 -19.04 -33.60 -13.01
CA LYS A 183 -20.08 -34.24 -13.83
C LYS A 183 -20.95 -33.25 -14.62
N THR A 184 -21.11 -32.00 -14.19
CA THR A 184 -22.10 -31.07 -14.76
C THR A 184 -21.60 -30.31 -16.00
N CYS A 185 -20.30 -29.98 -16.12
CA CYS A 185 -19.76 -29.42 -17.37
C CYS A 185 -19.59 -30.47 -18.48
N ALA A 186 -19.48 -31.76 -18.13
CA ALA A 186 -19.22 -32.82 -19.12
C ALA A 186 -20.49 -33.24 -19.89
N SER A 187 -21.67 -32.89 -19.39
CA SER A 187 -22.97 -33.34 -19.91
C SER A 187 -23.47 -32.62 -21.16
N GLU A 188 -22.84 -31.54 -21.64
CA GLU A 188 -23.28 -30.84 -22.87
C GLU A 188 -22.59 -31.33 -24.16
N VAL A 189 -21.70 -32.32 -24.09
CA VAL A 189 -20.97 -32.83 -25.29
C VAL A 189 -21.73 -33.93 -26.04
N ARG A 190 -22.92 -34.34 -25.58
CA ARG A 190 -23.71 -35.38 -26.27
C ARG A 190 -25.06 -34.85 -26.75
N GLY A 191 -25.03 -34.13 -27.87
CA GLY A 191 -26.21 -33.91 -28.69
C GLY A 191 -26.16 -32.66 -29.55
N ASN A 192 -25.87 -32.85 -30.84
CA ASN A 192 -26.45 -32.06 -31.93
C ASN A 192 -25.95 -30.60 -32.10
N GLY A 193 -24.64 -30.37 -32.27
CA GLY A 193 -24.14 -29.17 -32.97
C GLY A 193 -24.53 -27.78 -32.42
N SER A 194 -25.15 -27.69 -31.24
CA SER A 194 -25.48 -26.42 -30.58
C SER A 194 -24.24 -25.88 -29.88
N ALA A 195 -23.87 -24.64 -30.18
CA ALA A 195 -22.74 -23.98 -29.54
C ALA A 195 -22.97 -23.84 -28.02
N ASP A 196 -21.99 -24.27 -27.22
CA ASP A 196 -21.98 -24.12 -25.75
C ASP A 196 -22.19 -22.64 -25.37
N PRO A 197 -23.30 -22.30 -24.69
CA PRO A 197 -23.64 -20.92 -24.36
C PRO A 197 -22.63 -20.28 -23.38
N HIS A 198 -22.03 -21.07 -22.49
CA HIS A 198 -20.99 -20.59 -21.58
C HIS A 198 -19.72 -20.24 -22.34
N LYS A 199 -19.31 -21.13 -23.27
CA LYS A 199 -18.14 -20.88 -24.12
C LYS A 199 -18.32 -19.62 -24.96
N ASN A 200 -19.49 -19.42 -25.55
CA ASN A 200 -19.81 -18.21 -26.33
C ASN A 200 -19.76 -16.94 -25.47
N LEU A 201 -20.36 -16.97 -24.26
CA LEU A 201 -20.34 -15.82 -23.36
C LEU A 201 -18.90 -15.44 -22.96
N CYS A 202 -18.10 -16.42 -22.55
CA CYS A 202 -16.69 -16.21 -22.20
C CYS A 202 -15.87 -15.69 -23.38
N ALA A 203 -16.03 -16.28 -24.57
CA ALA A 203 -15.31 -15.86 -25.77
C ALA A 203 -15.67 -14.43 -26.19
N ASN A 204 -16.96 -14.09 -26.21
CA ASN A 204 -17.43 -12.76 -26.57
C ASN A 204 -16.91 -11.68 -25.62
N LEU A 205 -16.82 -11.98 -24.33
CA LEU A 205 -16.34 -11.03 -23.33
C LEU A 205 -14.81 -10.86 -23.42
N LEU A 206 -14.05 -11.95 -23.41
CA LEU A 206 -12.58 -11.93 -23.48
C LEU A 206 -12.04 -11.38 -24.81
N SER A 207 -12.81 -11.52 -25.89
CA SER A 207 -12.48 -10.98 -27.22
C SER A 207 -13.17 -9.66 -27.52
N GLY A 208 -13.91 -9.11 -26.55
CA GLY A 208 -14.66 -7.88 -26.70
C GLY A 208 -13.77 -6.65 -26.86
N PRO A 209 -14.32 -5.53 -27.36
CA PRO A 209 -13.54 -4.32 -27.66
C PRO A 209 -12.80 -3.75 -26.43
N ALA A 210 -13.39 -3.89 -25.24
CA ALA A 210 -12.78 -3.43 -23.99
C ALA A 210 -11.50 -4.20 -23.62
N LEU A 211 -11.38 -5.45 -24.08
CA LEU A 211 -10.29 -6.36 -23.77
C LEU A 211 -9.44 -6.72 -25.01
N LEU A 212 -9.67 -6.02 -26.13
CA LEU A 212 -9.00 -6.27 -27.41
C LEU A 212 -7.48 -6.11 -27.31
N SER A 213 -7.01 -5.15 -26.51
CA SER A 213 -5.58 -4.89 -26.29
C SER A 213 -4.86 -6.03 -25.56
N CYS A 214 -5.60 -6.98 -24.99
CA CYS A 214 -5.09 -8.12 -24.24
C CYS A 214 -4.82 -9.34 -25.13
N GLN A 215 -5.41 -9.37 -26.34
CA GLN A 215 -5.22 -10.46 -27.27
C GLN A 215 -3.73 -10.59 -27.61
N ASN A 216 -3.21 -11.83 -27.54
CA ASN A 216 -1.80 -12.18 -27.76
C ASN A 216 -0.79 -11.68 -26.69
N LEU A 217 -1.23 -10.95 -25.65
CA LEU A 217 -0.38 -10.60 -24.50
C LEU A 217 -0.49 -11.62 -23.35
N VAL A 218 -1.66 -12.24 -23.23
CA VAL A 218 -2.00 -13.21 -22.19
C VAL A 218 -2.65 -14.45 -22.81
N ALA A 219 -2.58 -15.59 -22.11
CA ALA A 219 -3.10 -16.87 -22.59
C ALA A 219 -4.64 -16.93 -22.56
N THR A 220 -5.30 -16.26 -23.52
CA THR A 220 -6.77 -16.12 -23.59
C THR A 220 -7.49 -17.47 -23.53
N ASP A 221 -6.95 -18.53 -24.13
CA ASP A 221 -7.55 -19.87 -24.10
C ASP A 221 -7.61 -20.49 -22.69
N SER A 222 -6.60 -20.24 -21.86
CA SER A 222 -6.58 -20.71 -20.47
C SER A 222 -7.60 -19.96 -19.62
N PHE A 223 -7.72 -18.65 -19.81
CA PHE A 223 -8.75 -17.84 -19.16
C PHE A 223 -10.17 -18.18 -19.63
N MET A 224 -10.35 -18.50 -20.91
CA MET A 224 -11.63 -18.97 -21.44
C MET A 224 -12.04 -20.28 -20.76
N ARG A 225 -11.11 -21.23 -20.59
CA ARG A 225 -11.37 -22.48 -19.87
C ARG A 225 -11.72 -22.24 -18.39
N ALA A 226 -11.02 -21.33 -17.71
CA ALA A 226 -11.34 -20.95 -16.33
C ALA A 226 -12.74 -20.30 -16.23
N CYS A 227 -13.08 -19.42 -17.16
CA CYS A 227 -14.39 -18.75 -17.21
C CYS A 227 -15.54 -19.74 -17.41
N VAL A 228 -15.39 -20.72 -18.32
CA VAL A 228 -16.40 -21.76 -18.53
C VAL A 228 -16.59 -22.60 -17.27
N LYS A 229 -15.50 -22.96 -16.57
CA LYS A 229 -15.57 -23.69 -15.29
C LYS A 229 -16.34 -22.90 -14.21
N ASP A 230 -16.17 -21.58 -14.15
CA ASP A 230 -16.91 -20.73 -13.21
C ASP A 230 -18.41 -20.69 -13.53
N LEU A 231 -18.74 -20.55 -14.82
CA LEU A 231 -20.13 -20.53 -15.27
C LEU A 231 -20.86 -21.84 -14.99
N CYS A 232 -20.22 -23.00 -15.21
CA CYS A 232 -20.83 -24.30 -14.90
C CYS A 232 -21.24 -24.47 -13.42
N ARG A 233 -20.51 -23.80 -12.51
CA ARG A 233 -20.77 -23.85 -11.07
C ARG A 233 -21.77 -22.78 -10.64
N CYS A 234 -22.12 -21.86 -11.54
CA CYS A 234 -23.03 -20.78 -11.26
C CYS A 234 -24.46 -21.25 -11.46
N LYS A 235 -25.30 -21.13 -10.42
CA LYS A 235 -26.68 -21.60 -10.48
C LYS A 235 -27.52 -20.75 -11.45
N ASN A 236 -27.61 -19.43 -11.22
CA ASN A 236 -28.54 -18.52 -11.91
C ASN A 236 -27.99 -17.10 -12.18
N SER A 237 -26.71 -16.84 -11.91
CA SER A 237 -26.10 -15.53 -12.10
C SER A 237 -24.96 -15.65 -13.10
N THR A 238 -24.64 -14.58 -13.83
CA THR A 238 -23.39 -14.51 -14.59
C THR A 238 -22.24 -13.98 -13.74
N SER A 239 -22.48 -13.61 -12.47
CA SER A 239 -21.45 -12.99 -11.62
C SER A 239 -20.27 -13.91 -11.27
N CYS A 240 -20.40 -15.23 -11.36
CA CYS A 240 -19.30 -16.15 -11.06
C CYS A 240 -18.09 -15.98 -11.99
N LEU A 241 -18.29 -15.50 -13.23
CA LEU A 241 -17.19 -15.26 -14.18
C LEU A 241 -16.37 -14.01 -13.83
N CYS A 242 -16.93 -13.09 -13.03
CA CYS A 242 -16.38 -11.74 -12.84
C CYS A 242 -14.94 -11.76 -12.31
N SER A 243 -14.62 -12.66 -11.39
CA SER A 243 -13.25 -12.77 -10.85
C SER A 243 -12.28 -13.21 -11.94
N THR A 244 -12.67 -14.14 -12.82
CA THR A 244 -11.82 -14.61 -13.92
C THR A 244 -11.59 -13.54 -14.99
N ILE A 245 -12.60 -12.74 -15.32
CA ILE A 245 -12.41 -11.64 -16.28
C ILE A 245 -11.63 -10.49 -15.66
N SER A 246 -11.83 -10.22 -14.35
CA SER A 246 -11.00 -9.25 -13.62
C SER A 246 -9.54 -9.70 -13.61
N GLU A 247 -9.27 -11.00 -13.39
CA GLU A 247 -7.92 -11.56 -13.49
C GLU A 247 -7.33 -11.35 -14.89
N TYR A 248 -8.08 -11.67 -15.94
CA TYR A 248 -7.63 -11.49 -17.32
C TYR A 248 -7.26 -10.03 -17.61
N SER A 249 -8.12 -9.09 -17.20
CA SER A 249 -7.89 -7.65 -17.31
C SER A 249 -6.62 -7.22 -16.57
N ARG A 250 -6.44 -7.69 -15.32
CA ARG A 250 -5.26 -7.41 -14.50
C ARG A 250 -3.96 -7.96 -15.11
N GLN A 251 -3.96 -9.20 -15.59
CA GLN A 251 -2.80 -9.79 -16.24
C GLN A 251 -2.46 -9.10 -17.57
N CYS A 252 -3.49 -8.64 -18.29
CA CYS A 252 -3.32 -7.83 -19.49
C CYS A 252 -2.65 -6.48 -19.19
N ALA A 253 -3.14 -5.75 -18.19
CA ALA A 253 -2.52 -4.49 -17.74
C ALA A 253 -1.06 -4.69 -17.31
N HIS A 254 -0.78 -5.75 -16.54
CA HIS A 254 0.57 -6.11 -16.13
C HIS A 254 1.49 -6.44 -17.32
N ALA A 255 0.96 -7.09 -18.36
CA ALA A 255 1.70 -7.37 -19.60
C ALA A 255 1.89 -6.13 -20.51
N GLY A 256 1.46 -4.94 -20.09
CA GLY A 256 1.56 -3.70 -20.85
C GLY A 256 0.36 -3.43 -21.79
N GLY A 257 -0.68 -4.25 -21.70
CA GLY A 257 -1.96 -4.01 -22.35
C GLY A 257 -2.72 -2.83 -21.73
N LYS A 258 -3.82 -2.43 -22.36
CA LYS A 258 -4.65 -1.29 -21.92
C LYS A 258 -6.11 -1.71 -21.87
N PRO A 259 -6.49 -2.59 -20.92
CA PRO A 259 -7.89 -2.98 -20.77
C PRO A 259 -8.74 -1.74 -20.48
N GLN A 260 -9.93 -1.72 -21.07
CA GLN A 260 -10.95 -0.70 -20.83
C GLN A 260 -12.08 -1.30 -19.99
N GLN A 261 -12.97 -0.43 -19.51
CA GLN A 261 -14.14 -0.82 -18.74
C GLN A 261 -14.97 -1.88 -19.48
N TRP A 262 -15.03 -3.09 -18.94
CA TRP A 262 -15.77 -4.23 -19.51
C TRP A 262 -17.02 -4.57 -18.70
N GLN A 263 -17.09 -4.14 -17.43
CA GLN A 263 -18.25 -4.32 -16.57
C GLN A 263 -19.35 -3.33 -16.96
N THR A 264 -20.60 -3.79 -16.84
CA THR A 264 -21.81 -3.00 -17.09
C THR A 264 -22.72 -3.04 -15.86
N ALA A 265 -23.81 -2.26 -15.86
CA ALA A 265 -24.79 -2.31 -14.77
C ALA A 265 -25.42 -3.70 -14.59
N GLN A 266 -25.48 -4.51 -15.65
CA GLN A 266 -26.07 -5.85 -15.67
C GLN A 266 -25.02 -6.97 -15.52
N LEU A 267 -23.73 -6.67 -15.71
CA LEU A 267 -22.65 -7.64 -15.69
C LEU A 267 -21.49 -7.12 -14.83
N CYS A 268 -21.26 -7.77 -13.69
CA CYS A 268 -20.10 -7.51 -12.83
C CYS A 268 -20.01 -6.06 -12.31
N ALA A 269 -21.14 -5.39 -12.13
CA ALA A 269 -21.21 -4.02 -11.64
C ALA A 269 -20.32 -3.82 -10.40
N LYS A 270 -19.44 -2.81 -10.46
CA LYS A 270 -18.54 -2.44 -9.36
C LYS A 270 -19.06 -1.17 -8.70
N THR A 271 -19.09 -1.17 -7.37
CA THR A 271 -19.41 0.00 -6.56
C THR A 271 -18.14 0.49 -5.89
N CYS A 272 -17.83 1.78 -6.04
CA CYS A 272 -16.71 2.42 -5.38
C CYS A 272 -17.18 3.27 -4.20
N PRO A 273 -16.37 3.39 -3.13
CA PRO A 273 -16.68 4.27 -2.02
C PRO A 273 -16.59 5.75 -2.46
N PHE A 274 -17.26 6.62 -1.72
CA PHE A 274 -17.33 8.06 -2.01
C PHE A 274 -17.85 8.34 -3.44
N ASN A 275 -17.24 9.30 -4.14
CA ASN A 275 -17.47 9.66 -5.53
C ASN A 275 -16.35 9.14 -6.46
N MET A 276 -15.74 7.99 -6.11
CA MET A 276 -14.72 7.36 -6.94
C MET A 276 -15.30 6.54 -8.09
N GLU A 277 -14.47 6.31 -9.10
CA GLU A 277 -14.80 5.53 -10.28
C GLU A 277 -13.91 4.29 -10.38
N HIS A 278 -14.50 3.19 -10.85
CA HIS A 278 -13.74 1.99 -11.16
C HIS A 278 -12.94 2.20 -12.45
N LYS A 279 -11.66 1.83 -12.45
CA LYS A 279 -10.80 1.82 -13.64
C LYS A 279 -10.03 0.49 -13.69
N GLU A 280 -9.81 -0.05 -14.88
CA GLU A 280 -9.06 -1.30 -15.08
C GLU A 280 -7.54 -1.11 -14.98
N CYS A 281 -7.05 0.10 -15.19
CA CYS A 281 -5.62 0.42 -15.16
C CYS A 281 -5.46 1.90 -14.79
N SER A 282 -5.07 2.15 -13.55
CA SER A 282 -4.66 3.46 -13.05
C SER A 282 -3.47 3.31 -12.12
N SER A 283 -2.73 4.41 -11.92
CA SER A 283 -1.58 4.44 -11.00
C SER A 283 -2.02 4.02 -9.58
N PRO A 284 -1.36 3.02 -8.95
CA PRO A 284 -1.65 2.65 -7.56
C PRO A 284 -1.26 3.77 -6.58
N CYS A 285 -0.32 4.63 -6.97
CA CYS A 285 0.04 5.83 -6.24
C CYS A 285 -1.04 6.91 -6.43
N THR A 286 -2.00 6.97 -5.49
CA THR A 286 -3.11 7.94 -5.52
C THR A 286 -2.61 9.34 -5.21
N ASP A 287 -2.99 10.31 -6.05
CA ASP A 287 -2.79 11.74 -5.76
C ASP A 287 -3.77 12.19 -4.67
N THR A 288 -3.24 12.88 -3.68
CA THR A 288 -3.97 13.32 -2.49
C THR A 288 -3.86 14.82 -2.28
N CYS A 289 -4.69 15.40 -1.42
CA CYS A 289 -4.58 16.81 -1.09
C CYS A 289 -3.21 17.18 -0.50
N SER A 290 -2.63 16.31 0.33
CA SER A 290 -1.28 16.50 0.88
C SER A 290 -0.15 16.21 -0.12
N ASN A 291 -0.37 15.29 -1.07
CA ASN A 291 0.61 14.91 -2.09
C ASN A 291 -0.04 14.77 -3.49
N GLN A 292 -0.12 15.90 -4.19
CA GLN A 292 -0.89 16.05 -5.44
C GLN A 292 -0.22 15.50 -6.71
N LYS A 293 1.05 15.11 -6.62
CA LYS A 293 1.84 14.61 -7.77
C LYS A 293 2.52 13.29 -7.45
N ARG A 294 1.90 12.49 -6.57
CA ARG A 294 2.41 11.19 -6.16
C ARG A 294 2.44 10.22 -7.35
N SER A 295 1.44 10.28 -8.23
CA SER A 295 1.32 9.44 -9.41
C SER A 295 2.45 9.66 -10.42
N HIS A 296 3.02 10.87 -10.50
CA HIS A 296 4.06 11.22 -11.48
C HIS A 296 5.41 10.53 -11.25
N VAL A 297 5.67 10.09 -10.01
CA VAL A 297 6.91 9.40 -9.61
C VAL A 297 6.65 7.95 -9.22
N CYS A 298 5.48 7.42 -9.59
CA CYS A 298 5.12 6.04 -9.32
C CYS A 298 5.84 5.11 -10.30
N GLU A 299 6.68 4.23 -9.78
CA GLU A 299 7.39 3.22 -10.58
C GLU A 299 6.59 1.92 -10.73
N ASP A 300 5.47 1.80 -10.00
CA ASP A 300 4.61 0.63 -10.01
C ASP A 300 3.78 0.55 -11.31
N HIS A 301 3.48 -0.68 -11.73
CA HIS A 301 2.52 -0.96 -12.78
C HIS A 301 1.11 -0.49 -12.37
N CYS A 302 0.29 -0.14 -13.37
CA CYS A 302 -1.10 0.21 -13.10
C CYS A 302 -1.88 -0.99 -12.55
N VAL A 303 -2.86 -0.70 -11.71
CA VAL A 303 -3.78 -1.70 -11.15
C VAL A 303 -5.22 -1.29 -11.40
N ASP A 304 -6.13 -2.25 -11.32
CA ASP A 304 -7.56 -1.99 -11.33
C ASP A 304 -8.06 -1.47 -9.97
N GLY A 305 -9.31 -1.06 -9.87
CA GLY A 305 -9.92 -0.65 -8.61
C GLY A 305 -10.54 0.75 -8.66
N CYS A 306 -10.73 1.34 -7.48
CA CYS A 306 -11.42 2.62 -7.31
C CYS A 306 -10.44 3.79 -7.22
N PHE A 307 -10.62 4.77 -8.11
CA PHE A 307 -9.74 5.94 -8.22
C PHE A 307 -10.55 7.22 -8.35
N CYS A 308 -9.89 8.35 -8.09
CA CYS A 308 -10.51 9.64 -8.34
C CYS A 308 -10.72 9.91 -9.85
N PRO A 309 -11.84 10.57 -10.22
CA PRO A 309 -12.05 11.07 -11.57
C PRO A 309 -10.92 12.01 -12.01
N ASN A 310 -10.71 12.13 -13.32
CA ASN A 310 -9.66 12.99 -13.86
C ASN A 310 -9.88 14.44 -13.42
N GLY A 311 -8.81 15.11 -12.98
CA GLY A 311 -8.86 16.50 -12.47
C GLY A 311 -9.21 16.63 -10.98
N THR A 312 -9.36 15.52 -10.27
CA THR A 312 -9.61 15.50 -8.81
C THR A 312 -8.55 14.70 -8.07
N VAL A 313 -8.37 14.98 -6.77
CA VAL A 313 -7.45 14.27 -5.86
C VAL A 313 -8.21 13.75 -4.65
N PHE A 314 -7.68 12.71 -3.99
CA PHE A 314 -8.31 12.19 -2.79
C PHE A 314 -8.03 13.09 -1.58
N ASP A 315 -9.07 13.45 -0.84
CA ASP A 315 -8.97 14.22 0.38
C ASP A 315 -8.54 13.33 1.56
N ASP A 316 -7.23 13.17 1.72
CA ASP A 316 -6.61 12.42 2.80
C ASP A 316 -6.65 13.15 4.16
N ILE A 317 -7.07 14.42 4.18
CA ILE A 317 -7.10 15.26 5.37
C ILE A 317 -8.45 15.19 6.06
N THR A 318 -9.56 15.37 5.33
CA THR A 318 -10.91 15.30 5.90
C THR A 318 -11.69 14.04 5.53
N GLN A 319 -11.13 13.19 4.66
CA GLN A 319 -11.72 11.93 4.20
C GLN A 319 -13.09 12.13 3.53
N SER A 320 -13.25 13.22 2.78
CA SER A 320 -14.51 13.57 2.09
C SER A 320 -14.68 12.90 0.71
N GLY A 321 -13.67 12.18 0.21
CA GLY A 321 -13.66 11.56 -1.12
C GLY A 321 -12.75 12.32 -2.10
N CYS A 322 -13.16 12.40 -3.36
CA CYS A 322 -12.41 13.07 -4.41
C CYS A 322 -12.86 14.53 -4.55
N VAL A 323 -11.91 15.46 -4.44
CA VAL A 323 -12.15 16.90 -4.48
C VAL A 323 -11.27 17.57 -5.54
N ALA A 324 -11.70 18.74 -6.03
CA ALA A 324 -10.83 19.57 -6.86
C ALA A 324 -9.63 20.05 -6.04
N VAL A 325 -8.47 20.21 -6.68
CA VAL A 325 -7.23 20.66 -6.01
C VAL A 325 -7.43 21.99 -5.28
N ASP A 326 -8.19 22.91 -5.85
CA ASP A 326 -8.52 24.21 -5.24
C ASP A 326 -9.39 24.09 -3.97
N SER A 327 -10.05 22.95 -3.77
CA SER A 327 -10.86 22.65 -2.57
C SER A 327 -10.08 21.95 -1.47
N CYS A 328 -8.79 21.62 -1.70
CA CYS A 328 -7.97 20.94 -0.71
C CYS A 328 -7.70 21.81 0.52
N SER A 329 -8.02 21.25 1.70
CA SER A 329 -7.68 21.84 2.99
C SER A 329 -6.19 21.67 3.29
N CYS A 330 -5.64 22.51 4.17
CA CYS A 330 -4.27 22.40 4.66
C CYS A 330 -4.26 21.89 6.09
N LEU A 331 -3.23 21.12 6.46
CA LEU A 331 -3.06 20.65 7.84
C LEU A 331 -2.03 21.53 8.58
N HIS A 332 -2.36 21.99 9.78
CA HIS A 332 -1.42 22.64 10.69
C HIS A 332 -1.64 22.17 12.12
N HIS A 333 -0.60 21.59 12.74
CA HIS A 333 -0.65 21.03 14.10
C HIS A 333 -1.87 20.10 14.33
N GLY A 334 -2.17 19.24 13.34
CA GLY A 334 -3.29 18.31 13.40
C GLY A 334 -4.68 18.93 13.16
N LYS A 335 -4.78 20.25 12.95
CA LYS A 335 -6.04 20.92 12.63
C LYS A 335 -6.14 21.18 11.11
N PRO A 336 -7.27 20.83 10.47
CA PRO A 336 -7.53 21.19 9.08
C PRO A 336 -7.95 22.66 8.94
N TYR A 337 -7.49 23.30 7.88
CA TYR A 337 -7.80 24.68 7.48
C TYR A 337 -8.36 24.67 6.06
N LYS A 338 -9.51 25.30 5.85
CA LYS A 338 -10.14 25.38 4.52
C LYS A 338 -9.31 26.27 3.57
N PRO A 339 -9.47 26.10 2.25
CA PRO A 339 -8.89 27.02 1.28
C PRO A 339 -9.21 28.49 1.63
N GLY A 340 -8.19 29.34 1.64
CA GLY A 340 -8.29 30.76 2.01
C GLY A 340 -8.18 31.05 3.51
N GLU A 341 -8.35 30.07 4.40
CA GLU A 341 -8.10 30.27 5.81
C GLU A 341 -6.60 30.48 6.07
N SER A 342 -6.30 31.28 7.08
CA SER A 342 -4.93 31.67 7.40
C SER A 342 -4.64 31.48 8.88
N TYR A 343 -3.37 31.25 9.19
CA TYR A 343 -2.86 31.40 10.55
C TYR A 343 -1.67 32.35 10.53
N SER A 344 -1.56 33.12 11.62
CA SER A 344 -0.47 34.08 11.81
C SER A 344 0.37 33.65 13.00
N ARG A 345 1.69 33.69 12.82
CA ARG A 345 2.70 33.75 13.89
C ARG A 345 3.27 35.17 13.94
N ALA A 346 4.04 35.48 14.97
CA ALA A 346 4.61 36.82 15.21
C ALA A 346 5.29 37.45 13.98
N CYS A 347 5.89 36.65 13.11
CA CYS A 347 6.69 37.11 11.96
C CYS A 347 6.21 36.56 10.61
N ARG A 348 5.08 35.85 10.57
CA ARG A 348 4.69 35.11 9.36
C ARG A 348 3.19 34.93 9.30
N ASN A 349 2.60 35.25 8.16
CA ASN A 349 1.21 34.96 7.85
C ASN A 349 1.16 33.89 6.76
N CYS A 350 0.44 32.80 7.01
CA CYS A 350 0.31 31.69 6.07
C CYS A 350 -1.15 31.50 5.70
N THR A 351 -1.44 31.49 4.40
CA THR A 351 -2.77 31.22 3.85
C THR A 351 -2.78 29.85 3.20
N CYS A 352 -3.84 29.08 3.44
CA CYS A 352 -4.03 27.80 2.78
C CYS A 352 -4.45 28.03 1.33
N THR A 353 -3.72 27.45 0.37
CA THR A 353 -4.02 27.54 -1.05
C THR A 353 -3.73 26.21 -1.70
N GLN A 354 -4.75 25.57 -2.28
CA GLN A 354 -4.60 24.27 -2.96
C GLN A 354 -3.90 23.23 -2.07
N GLY A 355 -4.36 23.02 -0.83
CA GLY A 355 -3.73 22.08 0.12
C GLY A 355 -2.31 22.43 0.59
N GLN A 356 -1.74 23.56 0.14
CA GLN A 356 -0.39 24.00 0.49
C GLN A 356 -0.39 25.34 1.23
N TRP A 357 0.57 25.51 2.14
CA TRP A 357 0.76 26.76 2.86
C TRP A 357 1.52 27.79 2.01
N ARG A 358 0.85 28.90 1.67
CA ARG A 358 1.48 30.08 1.08
C ARG A 358 1.76 31.10 2.17
N CYS A 359 3.01 31.15 2.61
CA CYS A 359 3.44 32.03 3.68
C CYS A 359 4.10 33.30 3.17
N LYS A 360 3.81 34.43 3.82
CA LYS A 360 4.48 35.70 3.67
C LYS A 360 5.12 36.07 4.99
N ASP A 361 6.42 36.35 4.97
CA ASP A 361 7.10 36.90 6.13
C ASP A 361 6.64 38.35 6.32
N MET A 362 6.47 38.73 7.58
CA MET A 362 5.97 40.04 7.99
C MET A 362 7.03 40.72 8.85
N ASP A 363 7.08 42.06 8.79
CA ASP A 363 7.92 42.83 9.70
C ASP A 363 7.51 42.57 11.15
N CYS A 364 8.46 42.05 11.93
CA CYS A 364 8.27 41.74 13.33
C CYS A 364 9.53 42.10 14.12
N PRO A 365 9.39 42.43 15.41
CA PRO A 365 10.54 42.70 16.25
C PRO A 365 11.31 41.40 16.54
N GLY A 366 12.62 41.40 16.31
CA GLY A 366 13.53 40.38 16.83
C GLY A 366 13.76 40.60 18.32
N VAL A 367 13.64 39.56 19.14
CA VAL A 367 13.86 39.63 20.60
C VAL A 367 15.10 38.82 20.96
N CYS A 368 16.09 39.47 21.57
CA CYS A 368 17.17 38.83 22.30
C CYS A 368 16.84 38.92 23.79
N SER A 369 17.04 37.84 24.55
CA SER A 369 16.74 37.81 25.98
C SER A 369 17.88 37.20 26.79
N VAL A 370 18.06 37.73 28.00
CA VAL A 370 18.95 37.17 29.03
C VAL A 370 18.10 36.85 30.24
N LEU A 371 17.98 35.57 30.57
CA LEU A 371 17.17 35.05 31.67
C LEU A 371 18.09 34.53 32.77
N GLY A 372 17.83 34.95 34.01
CA GLY A 372 18.58 34.50 35.19
C GLY A 372 20.09 34.81 35.15
N GLY A 373 20.54 35.71 34.26
CA GLY A 373 21.94 36.15 34.15
C GLY A 373 22.89 35.24 33.36
N SER A 374 22.47 34.04 32.99
CA SER A 374 23.34 33.11 32.25
C SER A 374 22.67 32.39 31.08
N HIS A 375 21.34 32.45 30.94
CA HIS A 375 20.65 31.86 29.79
C HIS A 375 20.35 32.93 28.75
N ILE A 376 20.99 32.84 27.59
CA ILE A 376 20.81 33.80 26.50
C ILE A 376 20.03 33.16 25.38
N SER A 377 18.99 33.85 24.90
CA SER A 377 18.30 33.56 23.64
C SER A 377 18.65 34.67 22.64
N THR A 378 19.25 34.31 21.51
CA THR A 378 19.62 35.25 20.46
C THR A 378 18.42 35.68 19.61
N TYR A 379 18.59 36.72 18.79
CA TYR A 379 17.54 37.24 17.89
C TYR A 379 17.02 36.20 16.88
N ASP A 380 17.82 35.19 16.53
CA ASP A 380 17.48 34.06 15.66
C ASP A 380 16.99 32.82 16.44
N GLY A 381 16.76 32.96 17.75
CA GLY A 381 16.14 31.92 18.59
C GLY A 381 17.09 30.83 19.08
N LYS A 382 18.41 30.99 18.93
CA LYS A 382 19.40 30.07 19.48
C LYS A 382 19.56 30.32 20.98
N THR A 383 19.46 29.26 21.78
CA THR A 383 19.64 29.33 23.22
C THR A 383 21.01 28.80 23.62
N TYR A 384 21.67 29.46 24.56
CA TYR A 384 22.92 28.98 25.15
C TYR A 384 23.08 29.47 26.59
N THR A 385 23.97 28.82 27.33
CA THR A 385 24.32 29.21 28.69
C THR A 385 25.72 29.79 28.71
N PHE A 386 25.89 30.94 29.34
CA PHE A 386 27.17 31.62 29.47
C PHE A 386 27.31 32.20 30.88
N HIS A 387 28.36 31.78 31.57
CA HIS A 387 28.70 32.26 32.91
C HIS A 387 29.86 33.26 32.80
N GLY A 388 29.51 34.54 32.66
CA GLY A 388 30.48 35.64 32.60
C GLY A 388 30.63 36.36 33.94
N ASP A 389 31.76 37.06 34.10
CA ASP A 389 32.03 37.96 35.23
C ASP A 389 32.67 39.26 34.69
N CYS A 390 31.90 39.97 33.88
CA CYS A 390 32.32 41.19 33.17
C CYS A 390 31.11 41.93 32.60
N SER A 391 31.32 43.15 32.12
CA SER A 391 30.40 43.83 31.21
C SER A 391 30.55 43.27 29.80
N TYR A 392 29.44 42.82 29.20
CA TYR A 392 29.41 42.26 27.85
C TYR A 392 28.51 43.07 26.92
N VAL A 393 28.87 43.12 25.64
CA VAL A 393 28.05 43.71 24.59
C VAL A 393 26.94 42.74 24.21
N LEU A 394 25.71 43.04 24.61
CA LEU A 394 24.54 42.19 24.29
C LEU A 394 23.99 42.48 22.89
N SER A 395 24.07 43.73 22.44
CA SER A 395 23.70 44.12 21.08
C SER A 395 24.56 45.31 20.63
N LYS A 396 25.26 45.13 19.49
CA LYS A 396 26.43 45.92 19.04
C LYS A 396 26.16 47.41 18.80
N VAL A 397 24.94 47.90 19.04
CA VAL A 397 24.58 49.29 18.73
C VAL A 397 24.23 50.12 19.98
N SER A 398 23.82 49.52 21.12
CA SER A 398 23.41 50.34 22.28
C SER A 398 23.30 49.62 23.63
N VAL A 399 23.53 48.30 23.75
CA VAL A 399 23.14 47.57 24.98
C VAL A 399 24.31 46.77 25.56
N LEU A 400 24.69 47.10 26.79
CA LEU A 400 25.63 46.35 27.63
C LEU A 400 24.88 45.65 28.76
N GLY A 401 25.32 44.45 29.12
CA GLY A 401 24.86 43.72 30.29
C GLY A 401 26.00 43.38 31.21
N ASP A 402 25.87 43.75 32.48
CA ASP A 402 26.84 43.42 33.52
C ASP A 402 26.43 42.08 34.13
N LEU A 403 27.24 41.05 33.86
CA LEU A 403 27.07 39.70 34.41
C LEU A 403 28.12 39.51 35.49
N SER A 404 27.69 39.10 36.69
CA SER A 404 28.60 38.81 37.81
C SER A 404 28.06 37.68 38.68
N THR A 405 28.91 37.11 39.54
CA THR A 405 28.47 36.08 40.51
C THR A 405 27.37 36.63 41.42
N CYS A 406 26.28 35.87 41.56
CA CYS A 406 25.17 36.23 42.41
C CYS A 406 25.61 36.29 43.89
N LYS A 407 25.15 37.29 44.65
CA LYS A 407 25.48 37.45 46.10
C LYS A 407 25.16 36.22 46.98
N ARG A 408 24.28 35.32 46.55
CA ARG A 408 23.84 34.13 47.31
C ARG A 408 24.38 32.81 46.75
N SER A 409 25.17 32.82 45.68
CA SER A 409 25.70 31.61 45.05
C SER A 409 26.95 31.92 44.23
N ASP A 410 28.07 31.29 44.61
CA ASP A 410 29.35 31.41 43.89
C ASP A 410 29.35 30.64 42.55
N LYS A 411 28.30 29.85 42.30
CA LYS A 411 28.13 29.04 41.08
C LYS A 411 27.13 29.63 40.10
N SER A 412 26.43 30.70 40.47
CA SER A 412 25.36 31.29 39.66
C SER A 412 25.75 32.70 39.23
N THR A 413 25.51 33.01 37.97
CA THR A 413 25.75 34.35 37.41
C THR A 413 24.43 35.10 37.35
N CYS A 414 24.41 36.34 37.79
CA CYS A 414 23.25 37.23 37.80
C CYS A 414 23.50 38.42 36.87
N LEU A 415 22.44 38.88 36.19
CA LEU A 415 22.45 40.16 35.50
C LEU A 415 22.26 41.27 36.53
N THR A 416 23.28 42.09 36.76
CA THR A 416 23.29 43.10 37.83
C THR A 416 22.93 44.50 37.33
N ALA A 417 23.28 44.81 36.09
CA ALA A 417 22.89 46.06 35.46
C ALA A 417 22.76 45.90 33.95
N VAL A 418 21.92 46.75 33.36
CA VAL A 418 21.79 46.92 31.92
C VAL A 418 22.08 48.38 31.59
N THR A 419 23.05 48.62 30.72
CA THR A 419 23.43 49.97 30.30
C THR A 419 23.02 50.18 28.84
N LEU A 420 22.18 51.18 28.61
CA LEU A 420 21.77 51.66 27.30
C LEU A 420 22.61 52.87 26.89
N LEU A 421 23.40 52.72 25.83
CA LEU A 421 24.20 53.78 25.22
C LEU A 421 23.40 54.44 24.11
N LEU A 422 22.82 55.61 24.38
CA LEU A 422 22.14 56.45 23.40
C LEU A 422 23.11 57.53 22.88
N PRO A 423 22.88 58.12 21.69
CA PRO A 423 23.82 59.08 21.07
C PRO A 423 24.22 60.29 21.93
N LYS A 424 23.39 60.66 22.92
CA LYS A 424 23.61 61.82 23.80
C LYS A 424 23.51 61.51 25.30
N TYR A 425 23.08 60.30 25.66
CA TYR A 425 22.77 59.93 27.04
C TYR A 425 23.17 58.50 27.31
N MET A 426 23.60 58.23 28.54
CA MET A 426 23.77 56.89 29.05
C MET A 426 22.67 56.63 30.08
N VAL A 427 21.91 55.56 29.89
CA VAL A 427 20.87 55.12 30.83
C VAL A 427 21.32 53.80 31.42
N GLN A 428 21.57 53.78 32.73
CA GLN A 428 21.91 52.54 33.43
C GLN A 428 20.75 52.12 34.33
N LEU A 429 20.26 50.91 34.08
CA LEU A 429 19.27 50.24 34.90
C LEU A 429 20.01 49.29 35.83
N GLN A 430 20.13 49.65 37.11
CA GLN A 430 20.69 48.77 38.12
C GLN A 430 19.56 47.96 38.77
N TYR A 431 19.73 46.64 38.77
CA TYR A 431 18.83 45.77 39.52
C TYR A 431 19.19 45.87 41.01
N ILE A 432 18.49 46.76 41.71
CA ILE A 432 18.45 46.74 43.16
C ILE A 432 17.56 45.56 43.55
N MET A 433 18.17 44.43 43.95
CA MET A 433 17.44 43.40 44.70
C MET A 433 16.92 44.04 45.98
N VAL A 434 15.67 44.54 45.94
CA VAL A 434 14.93 44.81 47.16
C VAL A 434 14.65 43.44 47.77
N LEU A 435 15.36 43.17 48.87
CA LEU A 435 15.15 41.99 49.70
C LEU A 435 13.68 41.94 50.12
N SER A 436 12.92 40.99 49.59
CA SER A 436 11.74 40.42 50.25
C SER A 436 12.08 39.02 50.75
#